data_AF-A0A7Y6DY41-F1
#
_entry.id   AF-A0A7Y6DY41-F1
#
_cell.length_a   1.000
_cell.length_b   1.000
_cell.length_c   1.000
_cell.angle_alpha   90.00
_cell.angle_beta   90.00
_cell.angle_gamma   90.00
#
_symmetry.space_group_name_H-M   'P 1'
#
loop_
_entity.id
_entity.type
_entity.pdbx_description
1 polymer ?
#
loop_
_entity_poly.entity_id
_entity_poly.type
_entity_poly.pdbx_seq_one_letter_code
_entity_poly.pdbx_strand_id
1 'polypeptide(L)'
;MLITTLATEVATTTAEVNPIPIVFSSLVGYLIGAFSVYGIFKKAGEPTWQAFVPFWNTIVLLKVVGKPLWWFVLLFIPLVNIVVLVLIWQALSTSFGHGAGFTVGLFFLPVIFLYILSYDSSAYRGADAAAPVGYATA
;
A
#
# COMPACT_ATOMS: atom_id res chain seq x y z
N MET A 1 24.08 -44.67 -22.33
CA MET A 1 22.70 -44.35 -21.88
C MET A 1 22.70 -43.46 -20.63
N LEU A 2 23.54 -43.70 -19.61
CA LEU A 2 23.60 -42.86 -18.40
C LEU A 2 24.06 -41.40 -18.62
N ILE A 3 25.00 -41.18 -19.54
CA ILE A 3 25.59 -39.85 -19.80
C ILE A 3 24.62 -38.94 -20.56
N THR A 4 23.79 -39.51 -21.44
CA THR A 4 22.75 -38.77 -22.16
C THR A 4 21.60 -38.35 -21.24
N THR A 5 21.23 -39.17 -20.26
CA THR A 5 20.16 -38.85 -19.29
C THR A 5 20.54 -37.66 -18.41
N LEU A 6 21.76 -37.63 -17.88
CA LEU A 6 22.26 -36.52 -17.04
C LEU A 6 22.31 -35.18 -17.79
N ALA A 7 22.63 -35.20 -19.09
CA ALA A 7 22.59 -33.99 -19.93
C ALA A 7 21.15 -33.47 -20.15
N THR A 8 20.17 -34.37 -20.27
CA THR A 8 18.75 -34.01 -20.37
C THR A 8 18.18 -33.50 -19.04
N GLU A 9 18.66 -34.02 -17.90
CA GLU A 9 18.28 -33.56 -16.56
C GLU A 9 18.80 -32.14 -16.27
N VAL A 10 20.05 -31.82 -16.63
CA VAL A 10 20.61 -30.46 -16.47
C VAL A 10 19.89 -29.45 -17.34
N ALA A 11 19.51 -29.82 -18.57
CA ALA A 11 18.79 -28.94 -19.50
C ALA A 11 17.32 -28.67 -19.10
N THR A 12 16.71 -29.51 -18.26
CA THR A 12 15.31 -29.34 -17.83
C THR A 12 15.16 -28.60 -16.50
N THR A 13 16.26 -28.39 -15.76
CA THR A 13 16.25 -27.49 -14.58
C THR A 13 16.17 -26.01 -14.94
N THR A 14 16.45 -25.65 -16.20
CA THR A 14 15.92 -24.43 -16.82
C THR A 14 14.52 -24.70 -17.36
N ALA A 15 13.61 -25.18 -16.51
CA ALA A 15 12.20 -25.16 -16.82
C ALA A 15 11.92 -23.73 -17.30
N GLU A 16 11.43 -23.58 -18.53
CA GLU A 16 10.95 -22.30 -19.02
C GLU A 16 9.98 -21.78 -17.96
N VAL A 17 10.44 -20.84 -17.13
CA VAL A 17 9.58 -20.16 -16.20
C VAL A 17 8.66 -19.39 -17.10
N ASN A 18 7.51 -19.99 -17.41
CA ASN A 18 6.52 -19.38 -18.28
C ASN A 18 6.24 -18.01 -17.65
N PRO A 19 6.60 -16.90 -18.30
CA PRO A 19 6.49 -15.59 -17.67
C PRO A 19 5.02 -15.20 -17.49
N ILE A 20 4.10 -15.84 -18.22
CA ILE A 20 2.66 -15.57 -18.20
C ILE A 20 2.07 -15.70 -16.78
N PRO A 21 2.20 -16.83 -16.04
CA PRO A 21 1.69 -16.93 -14.67
C PRO A 21 2.32 -15.94 -13.68
N ILE A 22 3.58 -15.54 -13.87
CA ILE A 22 4.25 -14.55 -13.00
C ILE A 22 3.69 -13.14 -13.26
N VAL A 23 3.58 -12.75 -14.53
CA VAL A 23 3.02 -11.46 -14.94
C VAL A 23 1.54 -11.39 -14.55
N PHE A 24 0.79 -12.48 -14.71
CA PHE A 24 -0.61 -12.55 -14.30
C PHE A 24 -0.76 -12.40 -12.78
N SER A 25 0.00 -13.16 -11.99
CA SER A 25 -0.08 -13.11 -10.52
C SER A 25 0.33 -11.76 -9.96
N SER A 26 1.37 -11.14 -10.53
CA SER A 26 1.81 -9.79 -10.13
C SER A 26 0.79 -8.72 -10.48
N LEU A 27 0.15 -8.80 -11.66
CA LEU A 27 -0.93 -7.89 -12.04
C LEU A 27 -2.14 -8.03 -11.09
N VAL A 28 -2.53 -9.26 -10.77
CA VAL A 28 -3.63 -9.52 -9.83
C VAL A 28 -3.31 -8.96 -8.44
N GLY A 29 -2.11 -9.22 -7.90
CA GLY A 29 -1.68 -8.67 -6.62
C GLY A 29 -1.66 -7.14 -6.59
N TYR A 30 -1.20 -6.53 -7.69
CA TYR A 30 -1.21 -5.08 -7.86
C TYR A 30 -2.63 -4.51 -7.82
N LEU A 31 -3.56 -5.11 -8.58
CA LEU A 31 -4.95 -4.67 -8.62
C LEU A 31 -5.61 -4.81 -7.25
N ILE A 32 -5.39 -5.91 -6.52
CA ILE A 32 -5.91 -6.11 -5.17
C ILE A 32 -5.49 -4.94 -4.26
N GLY A 33 -4.19 -4.60 -4.22
CA GLY A 33 -3.71 -3.48 -3.41
C GLY A 33 -4.28 -2.12 -3.86
N ALA A 34 -4.37 -1.89 -5.17
CA ALA A 34 -4.92 -0.66 -5.72
C ALA A 34 -6.41 -0.48 -5.36
N PHE A 35 -7.19 -1.57 -5.38
CA PHE A 35 -8.60 -1.54 -4.97
C PHE A 35 -8.78 -1.30 -3.46
N SER A 36 -7.87 -1.76 -2.60
CA SER A 36 -7.91 -1.39 -1.18
C SER A 36 -7.80 0.13 -1.02
N VAL A 37 -6.82 0.76 -1.66
CA VAL A 37 -6.62 2.22 -1.55
C VAL A 37 -7.71 3.01 -2.27
N TYR A 38 -8.27 2.48 -3.36
CA TYR A 38 -9.38 3.07 -4.09
C TYR A 38 -10.57 3.42 -3.17
N GLY A 39 -11.02 2.49 -2.32
CA GLY A 39 -12.15 2.77 -1.43
C GLY A 39 -11.80 3.69 -0.26
N ILE A 40 -10.53 3.72 0.18
CA ILE A 40 -10.04 4.73 1.14
C ILE A 40 -10.16 6.12 0.53
N PHE A 41 -9.71 6.31 -0.73
CA PHE A 41 -9.80 7.60 -1.42
C PHE A 41 -11.26 7.99 -1.68
N LYS A 42 -12.10 7.02 -2.04
CA LYS A 42 -13.55 7.24 -2.19
C LYS A 42 -14.18 7.75 -0.90
N LYS A 43 -13.80 7.20 0.26
CA LYS A 43 -14.27 7.65 1.58
C LYS A 43 -13.70 9.00 2.01
N ALA A 44 -12.46 9.29 1.62
CA ALA A 44 -11.79 10.55 1.91
C ALA A 44 -12.18 11.70 0.94
N GLY A 45 -12.97 11.41 -0.11
CA GLY A 45 -13.37 12.40 -1.12
C GLY A 45 -12.28 12.76 -2.13
N GLU A 46 -11.22 11.95 -2.23
CA GLU A 46 -10.12 12.17 -3.19
C GLU A 46 -10.39 11.45 -4.54
N PRO A 47 -9.81 11.92 -5.65
CA PRO A 47 -10.00 11.30 -6.97
C PRO A 47 -9.51 9.85 -6.98
N THR A 48 -10.40 8.89 -7.20
CA THR A 48 -10.09 7.47 -7.00
C THR A 48 -9.14 6.86 -8.03
N TRP A 49 -9.01 7.47 -9.23
CA TRP A 49 -8.06 7.02 -10.26
C TRP A 49 -6.60 7.09 -9.78
N GLN A 50 -6.35 7.96 -8.80
CA GLN A 50 -5.04 8.18 -8.19
C GLN A 50 -4.52 6.96 -7.43
N ALA A 51 -5.40 6.06 -6.99
CA ALA A 51 -5.02 4.83 -6.31
C ALA A 51 -4.25 3.85 -7.22
N PHE A 52 -4.44 3.94 -8.54
CA PHE A 52 -3.81 3.06 -9.54
C PHE A 52 -2.45 3.56 -10.03
N VAL A 53 -1.97 4.70 -9.54
CA VAL A 53 -0.65 5.24 -9.91
C VAL A 53 0.26 5.15 -8.68
N PRO A 54 1.35 4.35 -8.68
CA PRO A 54 2.10 4.04 -7.46
C PRO A 54 2.61 5.26 -6.70
N PHE A 55 3.20 6.22 -7.41
CA PHE A 55 3.74 7.44 -6.81
C PHE A 55 2.64 8.39 -6.34
N TRP A 56 1.58 8.54 -7.15
CA TRP A 56 0.50 9.46 -6.85
C TRP A 56 -0.41 8.95 -5.73
N ASN A 57 -0.63 7.63 -5.66
CA ASN A 57 -1.30 6.96 -4.55
C ASN A 57 -0.65 7.36 -3.22
N THR A 58 0.68 7.27 -3.12
CA THR A 58 1.40 7.60 -1.88
C THR A 58 1.24 9.08 -1.49
N ILE A 59 1.33 9.99 -2.46
CA ILE A 59 1.15 11.44 -2.27
C ILE A 59 -0.25 11.75 -1.72
N VAL A 60 -1.27 11.13 -2.31
CA VAL A 60 -2.68 11.34 -1.91
C VAL A 60 -2.95 10.68 -0.57
N LEU A 61 -2.37 9.51 -0.31
CA LEU A 61 -2.45 8.86 0.99
C LEU A 61 -1.88 9.77 2.09
N LEU A 62 -0.72 10.41 1.86
CA LEU A 62 -0.15 11.40 2.77
C LEU A 62 -1.11 12.57 3.03
N LYS A 63 -1.77 13.07 1.99
CA LYS A 63 -2.80 14.11 2.10
C LYS A 63 -4.01 13.63 2.94
N VAL A 64 -4.49 12.42 2.70
CA VAL A 64 -5.59 11.79 3.46
C VAL A 64 -5.21 11.58 4.94
N VAL A 65 -3.94 11.30 5.25
CA VAL A 65 -3.51 11.16 6.66
C VAL A 65 -3.02 12.47 7.30
N GLY A 66 -3.15 13.59 6.58
CA GLY A 66 -2.69 14.92 7.00
C GLY A 66 -1.20 14.99 7.30
N LYS A 67 -0.38 14.24 6.56
CA LYS A 67 1.08 14.30 6.65
C LYS A 67 1.63 15.16 5.52
N PRO A 68 2.68 15.94 5.78
CA PRO A 68 3.22 16.85 4.77
C PRO A 68 3.87 16.06 3.64
N LEU A 69 3.77 16.58 2.41
CA LEU A 69 4.24 15.89 1.19
C LEU A 69 5.73 15.56 1.21
N TRP A 70 6.56 16.27 1.98
CA TRP A 70 7.98 15.96 2.12
C TRP A 70 8.26 14.58 2.73
N TRP A 71 7.30 13.99 3.46
CA TRP A 71 7.39 12.61 3.95
C TRP A 71 7.54 11.59 2.83
N PHE A 72 7.07 11.92 1.63
CA PHE A 72 7.30 11.11 0.44
C PHE A 72 8.79 10.93 0.16
N VAL A 73 9.62 11.95 0.39
CA VAL A 73 11.08 11.87 0.21
C VAL A 73 11.71 10.94 1.26
N LEU A 74 11.19 10.95 2.49
CA LEU A 74 11.67 10.07 3.55
C LEU A 74 11.45 8.59 3.26
N LEU A 75 10.44 8.24 2.45
CA LEU A 75 10.18 6.86 2.04
C LEU A 75 11.29 6.28 1.15
N PHE A 76 12.13 7.13 0.54
CA PHE A 76 13.30 6.70 -0.25
C PHE A 76 14.56 6.50 0.60
N ILE A 77 14.57 6.95 1.86
CA ILE A 77 15.70 6.78 2.77
C ILE A 77 15.55 5.43 3.49
N PRO A 78 16.47 4.47 3.29
CA PRO A 78 16.39 3.17 3.96
C PRO A 78 16.42 3.35 5.49
N LEU A 79 15.74 2.47 6.22
CA LEU A 79 15.48 2.52 7.66
C LEU A 79 14.46 3.60 8.08
N VAL A 80 14.62 4.83 7.60
CA VAL A 80 13.67 5.91 7.88
C VAL A 80 12.31 5.62 7.26
N ASN A 81 12.29 5.01 6.08
CA ASN A 81 11.08 4.57 5.40
C ASN A 81 10.20 3.66 6.28
N ILE A 82 10.78 2.76 7.06
CA ILE A 82 10.02 1.84 7.94
C ILE A 82 9.31 2.63 9.04
N VAL A 83 10.03 3.53 9.71
CA VAL A 83 9.46 4.37 10.79
C VAL A 83 8.35 5.26 10.24
N VAL A 84 8.59 5.91 9.09
CA VAL A 84 7.61 6.76 8.42
C VAL A 84 6.38 5.97 8.00
N LEU A 85 6.55 4.76 7.49
CA LEU A 85 5.45 3.89 7.09
C LEU A 85 4.56 3.53 8.28
N VAL A 86 5.15 3.16 9.43
CA VAL A 86 4.41 2.90 10.67
C VAL A 86 3.62 4.13 11.12
N LEU A 87 4.22 5.33 11.03
CA LEU A 87 3.55 6.58 11.39
C LEU A 87 2.40 6.94 10.42
N ILE A 88 2.55 6.64 9.13
CA ILE A 88 1.47 6.79 8.14
C ILE A 88 0.33 5.82 8.46
N TRP A 89 0.63 4.56 8.77
CA TRP A 89 -0.37 3.57 9.16
C TRP A 89 -1.08 3.93 10.46
N GLN A 90 -0.35 4.45 11.43
CA GLN A 90 -0.92 4.95 12.68
C GLN A 90 -1.89 6.08 12.39
N ALA A 91 -1.45 7.08 11.63
CA ALA A 91 -2.27 8.22 11.24
C ALA A 91 -3.53 7.78 10.46
N LEU A 92 -3.38 6.85 9.51
CA LEU A 92 -4.48 6.31 8.74
C LEU A 92 -5.50 5.61 9.63
N SER A 93 -5.06 4.75 10.55
CA SER A 93 -5.96 4.05 11.47
C SER A 93 -6.73 5.04 12.34
N THR A 94 -6.07 6.08 12.87
CA THR A 94 -6.70 7.12 13.69
C THR A 94 -7.65 8.00 12.89
N SER A 95 -7.37 8.30 11.61
CA SER A 95 -8.28 9.05 10.73
C SER A 95 -9.61 8.33 10.48
N PHE A 96 -9.67 7.02 10.71
CA PHE A 96 -10.89 6.21 10.64
C PHE A 96 -11.44 5.86 12.04
N GLY A 97 -10.86 6.41 13.10
CA GLY A 97 -11.28 6.17 14.48
C GLY A 97 -10.81 4.86 15.10
N HIS A 98 -9.81 4.20 14.51
CA HIS A 98 -9.22 2.96 15.04
C HIS A 98 -7.99 3.24 15.92
N GLY A 99 -7.74 2.36 16.89
CA GLY A 99 -6.61 2.47 17.82
C GLY A 99 -5.34 1.72 17.38
N ALA A 100 -4.32 1.74 18.25
CA ALA A 100 -3.00 1.15 17.99
C ALA A 100 -3.02 -0.35 17.62
N GLY A 101 -3.96 -1.13 18.18
CA GLY A 101 -4.11 -2.55 17.81
C GLY A 101 -4.46 -2.75 16.33
N PHE A 102 -5.23 -1.83 15.75
CA PHE A 102 -5.54 -1.85 14.32
C PHE A 102 -4.31 -1.46 13.49
N THR A 103 -3.50 -0.50 13.96
CA THR A 103 -2.24 -0.12 13.32
C THR A 103 -1.26 -1.28 13.22
N VAL A 104 -1.14 -2.07 14.30
CA VAL A 104 -0.30 -3.28 14.30
C VAL A 104 -0.81 -4.28 13.25
N GLY A 105 -2.12 -4.50 13.19
CA GLY A 105 -2.74 -5.32 12.15
C GLY A 105 -2.48 -4.79 10.73
N LEU A 106 -2.54 -3.48 10.54
CA LEU A 106 -2.24 -2.80 9.28
C LEU A 106 -0.76 -2.92 8.87
N PHE A 107 0.15 -2.99 9.84
CA PHE A 107 1.58 -3.17 9.56
C PHE A 107 1.93 -4.60 9.18
N PHE A 108 1.40 -5.61 9.89
CA PHE A 108 1.69 -7.02 9.61
C PHE A 108 0.86 -7.59 8.46
N LEU A 109 -0.41 -7.19 8.35
CA LEU A 109 -1.38 -7.66 7.36
C LEU A 109 -2.03 -6.45 6.62
N PRO A 110 -1.24 -5.65 5.88
CA PRO A 110 -1.72 -4.40 5.27
C PRO A 110 -2.88 -4.62 4.30
N VAL A 111 -2.82 -5.65 3.45
CA VAL A 111 -3.85 -5.89 2.43
C VAL A 111 -5.22 -6.08 3.06
N ILE A 112 -5.34 -6.94 4.07
CA ILE A 112 -6.62 -7.27 4.70
C ILE A 112 -7.16 -6.05 5.47
N PHE A 113 -6.32 -5.41 6.28
CA PHE A 113 -6.75 -4.26 7.09
C PHE A 113 -7.07 -3.02 6.25
N LEU A 114 -6.38 -2.81 5.12
CA LEU A 114 -6.74 -1.76 4.17
C LEU A 114 -8.10 -2.03 3.53
N TYR A 115 -8.41 -3.29 3.18
CA TYR A 115 -9.74 -3.64 2.67
C TYR A 115 -10.83 -3.42 3.72
N ILE A 116 -10.57 -3.77 4.98
CA ILE A 116 -11.48 -3.46 6.09
C ILE A 116 -11.69 -1.94 6.13
N LEU A 117 -10.63 -1.13 6.21
CA LEU A 117 -10.76 0.33 6.24
C LEU A 117 -11.52 0.89 5.03
N SER A 118 -11.30 0.32 3.87
CA SER A 118 -11.84 0.72 2.57
C SER A 118 -13.34 0.42 2.42
N TYR A 119 -13.82 -0.71 2.94
CA TYR A 119 -15.18 -1.21 2.70
C TYR A 119 -16.03 -1.40 3.96
N ASP A 120 -15.47 -1.24 5.16
CA ASP A 120 -16.22 -1.26 6.41
C ASP A 120 -17.18 -0.04 6.50
N SER A 121 -18.12 -0.08 7.42
CA SER A 121 -18.97 1.02 7.88
C SER A 121 -18.20 2.21 8.47
N SER A 122 -16.92 2.09 8.80
CA SER A 122 -16.13 3.18 9.38
C SER A 122 -16.03 4.37 8.41
N ALA A 123 -16.60 5.51 8.81
CA ALA A 123 -16.49 6.78 8.09
C ALA A 123 -15.10 7.39 8.30
N TYR A 124 -14.57 8.00 7.24
CA TYR A 124 -13.36 8.82 7.34
C TYR A 124 -13.67 10.07 8.17
N ARG A 125 -12.95 10.23 9.29
CA ARG A 125 -13.19 11.31 10.27
C ARG A 125 -12.31 12.54 10.03
N GLY A 126 -11.40 12.49 9.06
CA GLY A 126 -10.40 13.55 8.86
C GLY A 126 -9.07 13.21 9.51
N ALA A 127 -8.05 13.98 9.18
CA ALA A 127 -6.68 13.79 9.66
C ALA A 127 -6.46 14.33 11.09
N ASP A 128 -7.38 14.06 12.02
CA ASP A 128 -7.40 14.66 13.36
C ASP A 128 -6.44 14.02 14.38
N ALA A 129 -5.35 13.40 13.93
CA ALA A 129 -4.31 12.87 14.84
C ALA A 129 -2.95 13.59 14.78
N ALA A 130 -2.76 14.59 13.92
CA ALA A 130 -1.56 15.42 13.96
C ALA A 130 -1.74 16.75 13.24
N ALA A 131 -2.41 17.69 13.92
CA ALA A 131 -2.42 19.14 13.67
C ALA A 131 -2.89 19.63 12.28
N PRO A 132 -3.62 20.75 12.22
CA PRO A 132 -3.85 21.45 10.97
C PRO A 132 -2.50 21.98 10.48
N VAL A 133 -1.87 21.30 9.52
CA VAL A 133 -0.82 21.92 8.72
C VAL A 133 -1.55 22.92 7.83
N GLY A 134 -1.51 24.19 8.23
CA GLY A 134 -2.23 25.27 7.58
C GLY A 134 -2.06 25.26 6.07
N TYR A 135 -3.15 25.03 5.37
CA TYR A 135 -3.45 25.65 4.08
C TYR A 135 -4.75 26.47 4.16
N ALA A 136 -5.14 26.89 5.37
CA ALA A 136 -6.00 28.05 5.54
C ALA A 136 -5.16 29.32 5.34
N THR A 137 -4.81 29.63 4.09
CA THR A 137 -4.51 31.00 3.64
C THR A 137 -4.70 31.10 2.13
N ALA A 138 -5.93 31.49 1.74
CA ALA A 138 -6.32 32.47 0.71
C ALA A 138 -7.67 32.07 0.09
#